data_AF-A0A496UFA0-F1
#
_entry.id   AF-A0A496UFA0-F1
#
_cell.length_a   1.000
_cell.length_b   1.000
_cell.length_c   1.000
_cell.angle_alpha   90.00
_cell.angle_beta   90.00
_cell.angle_gamma   90.00
#
_symmetry.space_group_name_H-M   'P 1'
#
loop_
_entity.id
_entity.type
_entity.pdbx_description
1 polymer ?
#
loop_
_entity_poly.entity_id
_entity_poly.type
_entity_poly.pdbx_seq_one_letter_code
_entity_poly.pdbx_strand_id
1 'polypeptide(L)'
;MLGLLAYVLVIFLGSGSDRASVTYSELLDYARDGKIKSAVLSTGGEVEGEFRSPQTVSDGESSQDYLKYSSFIPFEDAGVIDLLSENGVDVSGRGPNGLMAILINIGPILLFIILWIFIMRRMSGGGQAFSFGKSKAKLVTGDRPKNTFEDVAGCDEAKQELEEVIEFLKEPAKFQKLGGKIPKGVLLIGPPGTGKTLLARAVAGEAKVPFFSMSGSDFVEMFVGVGASRVRDLFVQAKVKSPSIIFIDEIDAVGRQRGTGLGGGQDEGEQTLDARLVEMDGFADNQGVIVIAATNRPYVLD
;
A
#
# COMPACT_ATOMS: atom_id res chain seq x y z
N MET A 1 -13.37 -8.45 21.76
CA MET A 1 -12.13 -9.11 21.28
C MET A 1 -10.88 -8.38 21.77
N LEU A 2 -10.76 -7.04 21.58
CA LEU A 2 -9.63 -6.26 22.14
C LEU A 2 -9.49 -6.38 23.67
N GLY A 3 -10.59 -6.41 24.42
CA GLY A 3 -10.54 -6.55 25.88
C GLY A 3 -9.96 -7.89 26.37
N LEU A 4 -10.15 -8.99 25.61
CA LEU A 4 -9.59 -10.30 25.95
C LEU A 4 -8.07 -10.31 25.69
N LEU A 5 -7.64 -9.71 24.58
CA LEU A 5 -6.22 -9.56 24.23
C LEU A 5 -5.48 -8.68 25.24
N ALA A 6 -6.07 -7.55 25.64
CA ALA A 6 -5.52 -6.69 26.68
C ALA A 6 -5.46 -7.42 28.05
N TYR A 7 -6.48 -8.21 28.39
CA TYR A 7 -6.50 -8.99 29.63
C TYR A 7 -5.42 -10.08 29.67
N VAL A 8 -5.22 -10.82 28.56
CA VAL A 8 -4.16 -11.83 28.45
C VAL A 8 -2.77 -11.18 28.51
N LEU A 9 -2.58 -10.02 27.86
CA LEU A 9 -1.33 -9.26 27.91
C LEU A 9 -1.02 -8.75 29.33
N VAL A 10 -2.03 -8.28 30.06
CA VAL A 10 -1.90 -7.81 31.45
C VAL A 10 -1.56 -8.95 32.41
N ILE A 11 -2.13 -10.15 32.22
CA ILE A 11 -1.73 -11.34 32.99
C ILE A 11 -0.27 -11.71 32.72
N PHE A 12 0.19 -11.57 31.48
CA PHE A 12 1.56 -11.89 31.09
C PHE A 12 2.60 -10.87 31.57
N LEU A 13 2.20 -9.59 31.72
CA LEU A 13 3.05 -8.51 32.24
C LEU A 13 2.94 -8.32 33.76
N GLY A 14 1.92 -8.91 34.39
CA GLY A 14 1.56 -8.65 35.79
C GLY A 14 2.16 -9.60 36.82
N SER A 15 3.03 -10.54 36.43
CA SER A 15 3.73 -11.41 37.38
C SER A 15 4.90 -10.67 38.05
N GLY A 16 4.59 -9.70 38.91
CA GLY A 16 5.54 -9.19 39.90
C GLY A 16 5.81 -10.27 40.93
N SER A 17 7.07 -10.71 41.07
CA SER A 17 7.45 -11.75 42.01
C SER A 17 7.58 -11.20 43.43
N ASP A 18 6.73 -11.68 44.35
CA ASP A 18 6.79 -11.43 45.80
C ASP A 18 7.96 -12.22 46.47
N ARG A 19 9.13 -12.18 45.82
CA ARG A 19 10.30 -13.01 46.13
C ARG A 19 11.57 -12.17 46.02
N ALA A 20 12.45 -12.31 47.00
CA ALA A 20 13.79 -11.73 46.93
C ALA A 20 14.61 -12.42 45.83
N SER A 21 15.26 -11.65 44.97
CA SER A 21 16.33 -12.14 44.11
C SER A 21 17.61 -12.28 44.94
N VAL A 22 18.12 -13.50 45.09
CA VAL A 22 19.31 -13.82 45.90
C VAL A 22 20.38 -14.39 44.98
N THR A 23 21.60 -13.87 45.07
CA THR A 23 22.72 -14.37 44.27
C THR A 23 23.14 -15.77 44.72
N TYR A 24 23.82 -16.51 43.85
CA TYR A 24 24.33 -17.84 44.18
C TYR A 24 25.22 -17.85 45.43
N SER A 25 26.10 -16.85 45.57
CA SER A 25 26.98 -16.72 46.74
C SER A 25 26.19 -16.49 48.03
N GLU A 26 25.21 -15.59 48.00
CA GLU A 26 24.34 -15.32 49.15
C GLU A 26 23.50 -16.55 49.52
N LEU A 27 23.06 -17.33 48.54
CA LEU A 27 22.35 -18.59 48.79
C LEU A 27 23.22 -19.57 49.58
N LEU A 28 24.50 -19.72 49.22
CA LEU A 28 25.44 -20.59 49.94
C LEU A 28 25.69 -20.08 51.36
N ASP A 29 25.81 -18.78 51.54
CA ASP A 29 26.03 -18.18 52.85
C ASP A 29 24.79 -18.35 53.75
N TYR A 30 23.59 -18.12 53.21
CA TYR A 30 22.34 -18.39 53.94
C TYR A 30 22.11 -19.87 54.25
N ALA A 31 22.57 -20.77 53.38
CA ALA A 31 22.55 -22.21 53.62
C ALA A 31 23.47 -22.61 54.79
N ARG A 32 24.72 -22.12 54.79
CA ARG A 32 25.71 -22.35 55.86
C ARG A 32 25.27 -21.77 57.20
N ASP A 33 24.61 -20.61 57.16
CA ASP A 33 24.06 -19.96 58.35
C ASP A 33 22.78 -20.64 58.86
N GLY A 34 22.28 -21.68 58.19
CA GLY A 34 21.06 -22.40 58.56
C GLY A 34 19.78 -21.56 58.44
N LYS A 35 19.80 -20.48 57.65
CA LYS A 35 18.67 -19.53 57.48
C LYS A 35 17.64 -20.01 56.47
N ILE A 36 17.97 -21.01 55.66
CA ILE A 36 17.09 -21.61 54.65
C ILE A 36 16.21 -22.70 55.30
N LYS A 37 14.92 -22.71 54.96
CA LYS A 37 13.96 -23.71 55.41
C LYS A 37 13.73 -24.78 54.35
N SER A 38 13.51 -24.35 53.10
CA SER A 38 13.23 -25.25 51.98
C SER A 38 13.84 -24.71 50.70
N ALA A 39 14.27 -25.61 49.82
CA ALA A 39 14.79 -25.30 48.50
C ALA A 39 14.13 -26.22 47.46
N VAL A 40 13.48 -25.61 46.48
CA VAL A 40 12.84 -26.27 45.35
C VAL A 40 13.69 -26.04 44.11
N LEU A 41 14.33 -27.08 43.60
CA LEU A 41 15.14 -27.00 42.39
C LEU A 41 14.25 -27.25 41.16
N SER A 42 14.33 -26.34 40.18
CA SER A 42 13.63 -26.44 38.90
C SER A 42 14.60 -26.79 37.77
N THR A 43 14.12 -27.55 36.78
CA THR A 43 14.91 -27.92 35.60
C THR A 43 15.29 -26.68 34.81
N GLY A 44 16.57 -26.30 34.86
CA GLY A 44 17.10 -25.05 34.30
C GLY A 44 18.03 -24.27 35.23
N GLY A 45 18.23 -24.74 36.48
CA GLY A 45 19.15 -24.11 37.45
C GLY A 45 18.48 -23.11 38.39
N GLU A 46 17.16 -22.88 38.25
CA GLU A 46 16.42 -22.00 39.15
C GLU A 46 16.07 -22.69 40.46
N VAL A 47 16.32 -22.01 41.58
CA VAL A 47 16.05 -22.47 42.94
C VAL A 47 15.11 -21.49 43.62
N GLU A 48 13.93 -21.98 44.00
CA GLU A 48 12.95 -21.21 44.77
C GLU A 48 12.88 -21.77 46.19
N GLY A 49 12.80 -20.90 47.20
CA GLY A 49 12.75 -21.39 48.58
C GLY A 49 12.13 -20.42 49.58
N GLU A 50 12.04 -20.89 50.82
CA GLU A 50 11.59 -20.08 51.95
C GLU A 50 12.71 -19.96 52.99
N PHE A 51 12.85 -18.78 53.58
CA PHE A 51 13.70 -18.56 54.75
C PHE A 51 12.98 -19.04 56.02
N ARG A 52 13.75 -19.38 57.06
CA ARG A 52 13.21 -19.72 58.39
C ARG A 52 12.61 -18.51 59.11
N SER A 53 13.12 -17.31 58.83
CA SER A 53 12.62 -16.03 59.30
C SER A 53 12.75 -14.99 58.18
N PRO A 54 11.92 -13.93 58.14
CA PRO A 54 12.04 -12.88 57.14
C PRO A 54 13.46 -12.33 57.11
N GLN A 55 14.08 -12.31 55.92
CA GLN A 55 15.40 -11.76 55.72
C GLN A 55 15.26 -10.45 54.94
N THR A 56 15.92 -9.41 55.42
CA THR A 56 16.01 -8.14 54.69
C THR A 56 16.98 -8.34 53.53
N VAL A 57 16.46 -8.41 52.31
CA VAL A 57 17.28 -8.52 51.08
C VAL A 57 17.22 -7.18 50.36
N SER A 58 18.40 -6.66 50.00
CA SER A 58 18.53 -5.38 49.32
C SER A 58 18.56 -5.59 47.82
N ASP A 59 17.41 -5.51 47.17
CA ASP A 59 17.32 -5.55 45.71
C ASP A 59 17.49 -4.14 45.14
N GLY A 60 18.74 -3.68 45.08
CA GLY A 60 19.15 -2.40 44.48
C GLY A 60 18.73 -1.13 45.24
N GLU A 61 17.44 -0.77 45.20
CA GLU A 61 16.90 0.51 45.71
C GLU A 61 15.85 0.37 46.83
N SER A 62 15.51 -0.85 47.27
CA SER A 62 14.59 -1.05 48.41
C SER A 62 14.94 -2.30 49.22
N SER A 63 15.21 -2.09 50.50
CA SER A 63 15.32 -3.17 51.49
C SER A 63 13.91 -3.54 51.96
N GLN A 64 13.47 -4.75 51.61
CA GLN A 64 12.23 -5.32 52.13
C GLN A 64 12.50 -6.67 52.77
N ASP A 65 11.66 -7.03 53.74
CA ASP A 65 11.73 -8.31 54.41
C ASP A 65 11.01 -9.36 53.57
N TYR A 66 11.78 -10.28 53.00
CA TYR A 66 11.24 -11.36 52.20
C TYR A 66 11.27 -12.67 52.99
N LEU A 67 10.15 -13.40 52.94
CA LEU A 67 10.06 -14.78 53.41
C LEU A 67 10.44 -15.79 52.33
N LYS A 68 10.39 -15.38 51.07
CA LYS A 68 10.62 -16.22 49.89
C LYS A 68 11.77 -15.66 49.07
N TYR A 69 12.59 -16.55 48.53
CA TYR A 69 13.69 -16.18 47.64
C TYR A 69 13.64 -16.97 46.33
N SER A 70 14.25 -16.39 45.29
CA SER A 70 14.64 -17.06 44.05
C SER A 70 16.12 -16.84 43.80
N SER A 71 16.83 -17.89 43.39
CA SER A 71 18.24 -17.85 43.03
C SER A 71 18.49 -18.71 41.80
N PHE A 72 19.62 -18.48 41.13
CA PHE A 72 20.02 -19.23 39.94
C PHE A 72 21.37 -19.90 40.18
N ILE A 73 21.40 -21.23 40.09
CA ILE A 73 22.63 -22.02 40.14
C ILE A 73 23.18 -22.12 38.71
N PRO A 74 24.38 -21.56 38.45
CA PRO A 74 24.94 -21.48 37.09
C PRO A 74 25.41 -22.82 36.51
N PHE A 75 25.67 -23.84 37.33
CA PHE A 75 26.10 -25.18 36.91
C PHE A 75 25.55 -26.25 37.88
N GLU A 76 25.30 -27.47 37.41
CA GLU A 76 24.89 -28.60 38.27
C GLU A 76 26.04 -28.97 39.23
N ASP A 77 26.14 -28.25 40.35
CA ASP A 77 27.10 -28.53 41.42
C ASP A 77 26.47 -29.47 42.45
N ALA A 78 26.92 -30.73 42.45
CA ALA A 78 26.50 -31.72 43.44
C ALA A 78 26.80 -31.26 44.88
N GLY A 79 27.85 -30.45 45.09
CA GLY A 79 28.25 -29.98 46.40
C GLY A 79 27.24 -29.05 47.07
N VAL A 80 26.38 -28.38 46.29
CA VAL A 80 25.33 -27.49 46.82
C VAL A 80 24.17 -28.29 47.38
N ILE A 81 23.81 -29.38 46.71
CA ILE A 81 22.74 -30.28 47.14
C ILE A 81 23.15 -30.98 48.44
N ASP A 82 24.41 -31.40 48.53
CA ASP A 82 24.99 -31.99 49.74
C ASP A 82 25.00 -30.96 50.89
N LEU A 83 25.47 -29.73 50.64
CA LEU A 83 25.50 -28.65 51.65
C LEU A 83 24.09 -28.29 52.17
N LEU A 84 23.09 -28.22 51.29
CA LEU A 84 21.71 -27.94 51.67
C LEU A 84 21.12 -29.08 52.51
N SER A 85 21.40 -30.32 52.13
CA SER A 85 20.92 -31.51 52.84
C SER A 85 21.57 -31.66 54.22
N GLU A 86 22.88 -31.41 54.33
CA GLU A 86 23.63 -31.45 55.60
C GLU A 86 23.13 -30.40 56.60
N ASN A 87 22.69 -29.23 56.12
CA ASN A 87 22.12 -28.16 56.95
C ASN A 87 20.62 -28.32 57.22
N GLY A 88 20.04 -29.48 56.89
CA GLY A 88 18.64 -29.81 57.19
C GLY A 88 17.63 -28.97 56.42
N VAL A 89 17.97 -28.57 55.19
CA VAL A 89 17.04 -27.91 54.27
C VAL A 89 16.18 -28.97 53.58
N ASP A 90 14.87 -28.76 53.51
CA ASP A 90 13.97 -29.63 52.75
C ASP A 90 14.15 -29.38 51.24
N VAL A 91 14.81 -30.31 50.55
CA VAL A 91 15.16 -30.19 49.13
C VAL A 91 14.14 -30.97 48.29
N SER A 92 13.41 -30.28 47.40
CA SER A 92 12.44 -30.90 46.49
C SER A 92 12.70 -30.52 45.03
N GLY A 93 12.40 -31.44 44.10
CA GLY A 93 12.53 -31.21 42.66
C GLY A 93 11.17 -30.92 42.02
N ARG A 94 11.05 -29.82 41.27
CA ARG A 94 9.88 -29.54 40.43
C ARG A 94 10.25 -29.78 38.96
N GLY A 95 9.73 -30.88 38.40
CA GLY A 95 9.88 -31.18 36.97
C GLY A 95 9.18 -30.13 36.11
N PRO A 96 9.62 -29.91 34.85
CA PRO A 96 9.01 -28.93 33.98
C PRO A 96 7.60 -29.40 33.64
N ASN A 97 6.60 -28.57 33.90
CA ASN A 97 5.22 -28.81 33.46
C ASN A 97 5.15 -28.65 31.94
N GLY A 98 5.61 -29.66 31.20
CA GLY A 98 5.81 -29.61 29.75
C GLY A 98 4.54 -29.19 28.98
N LEU A 99 3.36 -29.66 29.42
CA LEU A 99 2.10 -29.25 28.80
C LEU A 99 1.79 -27.77 28.96
N MET A 100 2.11 -27.18 30.12
CA MET A 100 1.85 -25.76 30.37
C MET A 100 2.88 -24.86 29.70
N ALA A 101 4.15 -25.29 29.64
CA ALA A 101 5.19 -24.59 28.88
C ALA A 101 4.91 -24.58 27.37
N ILE A 102 4.36 -25.67 26.82
CA ILE A 102 3.94 -25.74 25.41
C ILE A 102 2.75 -24.81 25.16
N LEU A 103 1.76 -24.78 26.07
CA LEU A 103 0.58 -23.94 25.89
C LEU A 103 0.90 -22.43 25.97
N ILE A 104 1.83 -22.04 26.85
CA ILE A 104 2.29 -20.65 26.98
C ILE A 104 3.07 -20.19 25.74
N ASN A 105 3.87 -21.06 25.13
CA ASN A 105 4.65 -20.72 23.94
C ASN A 105 3.82 -20.77 22.63
N ILE A 106 2.94 -21.76 22.48
CA ILE A 106 2.15 -21.94 21.25
C ILE A 106 0.86 -21.12 21.27
N GLY A 107 0.30 -20.84 22.44
CA GLY A 107 -0.94 -20.08 22.61
C GLY A 107 -0.97 -18.74 21.87
N PRO A 108 0.05 -17.87 22.02
CA PRO A 108 0.13 -16.60 21.29
C PRO A 108 0.15 -16.78 19.77
N ILE A 109 0.89 -17.77 19.26
CA ILE A 109 1.00 -18.07 17.82
C ILE A 109 -0.37 -18.52 17.27
N LEU A 110 -1.05 -19.42 17.98
CA LEU A 110 -2.39 -19.88 17.61
C LEU A 110 -3.41 -18.74 17.61
N LEU A 111 -3.37 -17.86 18.60
CA LEU A 111 -4.26 -16.71 18.68
C LEU A 111 -4.04 -15.76 17.48
N PHE A 112 -2.78 -15.50 17.10
CA PHE A 112 -2.45 -14.72 15.91
C PHE A 112 -2.98 -15.36 14.62
N ILE A 113 -2.82 -16.67 14.46
CA ILE A 113 -3.33 -17.40 13.28
C ILE A 113 -4.86 -17.33 13.20
N ILE A 114 -5.56 -17.52 14.32
CA ILE A 114 -7.03 -17.43 14.38
C ILE A 114 -7.50 -16.00 14.05
N LEU A 115 -6.83 -14.99 14.60
CA LEU A 115 -7.14 -13.58 14.32
C LEU A 115 -6.88 -13.23 12.84
N TRP A 116 -5.78 -13.73 12.27
CA TRP A 116 -5.43 -13.54 10.87
C TRP A 116 -6.48 -14.14 9.93
N ILE A 117 -6.92 -15.38 10.20
CA ILE A 117 -7.98 -16.06 9.44
C ILE A 117 -9.32 -15.31 9.59
N PHE A 118 -9.64 -14.81 10.78
CA PHE A 118 -10.86 -14.04 11.03
C PHE A 118 -10.88 -12.71 10.24
N ILE A 119 -9.75 -12.00 10.18
CA ILE A 119 -9.60 -10.76 9.41
C ILE A 119 -9.71 -11.05 7.91
N MET A 120 -9.04 -12.09 7.40
CA MET A 120 -9.13 -12.46 5.98
C MET A 120 -10.55 -12.87 5.60
N ARG A 121 -11.26 -13.60 6.46
CA ARG A 121 -12.67 -13.94 6.22
C ARG A 121 -13.58 -12.72 6.21
N ARG A 122 -13.30 -11.71 7.04
CA ARG A 122 -14.05 -10.44 7.05
C ARG A 122 -13.72 -9.54 5.84
N MET A 123 -12.47 -9.54 5.38
CA MET A 123 -12.06 -8.82 4.16
C MET A 123 -12.55 -9.50 2.87
N SER A 124 -12.74 -10.82 2.87
CA SER A 124 -13.32 -11.56 1.75
C SER A 124 -14.85 -11.43 1.64
N GLY A 125 -15.54 -10.95 2.70
CA GLY A 125 -17.00 -10.77 2.72
C GLY A 125 -17.51 -9.44 2.13
N GLY A 126 -16.60 -8.55 1.71
CA GLY A 126 -16.92 -7.32 0.98
C GLY A 126 -15.87 -7.13 -0.10
N GLY A 127 -16.23 -7.45 -1.35
CA GLY A 127 -15.36 -7.57 -2.53
C GLY A 127 -14.66 -6.30 -2.98
N GLN A 128 -13.85 -5.68 -2.12
CA GLN A 128 -13.14 -4.44 -2.42
C GLN A 128 -11.64 -4.47 -2.13
N ALA A 129 -11.11 -5.57 -1.56
CA ALA A 129 -9.66 -5.69 -1.29
C ALA A 129 -8.85 -6.28 -2.47
N PHE A 130 -9.47 -7.01 -3.40
CA PHE A 130 -8.81 -7.52 -4.63
C PHE A 130 -8.92 -6.55 -5.83
N SER A 131 -9.36 -5.31 -5.62
CA SER A 131 -9.48 -4.29 -6.68
C SER A 131 -8.16 -3.61 -7.04
N PHE A 132 -7.03 -3.95 -6.39
CA PHE A 132 -5.76 -3.26 -6.59
C PHE A 132 -5.09 -3.47 -7.96
N GLY A 133 -5.65 -4.33 -8.82
CA GLY A 133 -5.11 -4.62 -10.17
C GLY A 133 -6.08 -4.37 -11.33
N LYS A 134 -7.32 -3.98 -11.06
CA LYS A 134 -8.23 -3.47 -12.10
C LYS A 134 -8.46 -2.02 -11.78
N SER A 135 -7.82 -1.13 -12.53
CA SER A 135 -8.31 0.23 -12.73
C SER A 135 -9.83 0.14 -12.73
N LYS A 136 -10.48 0.72 -11.71
CA LYS A 136 -11.85 1.15 -11.87
C LYS A 136 -11.76 2.20 -12.96
N ALA A 137 -11.73 1.74 -14.21
CA ALA A 137 -11.94 2.58 -15.37
C ALA A 137 -13.28 3.20 -15.07
N LYS A 138 -13.23 4.43 -14.55
CA LYS A 138 -14.35 5.34 -14.51
C LYS A 138 -14.92 5.20 -15.91
N LEU A 139 -16.07 4.54 -16.05
CA LEU A 139 -16.72 4.39 -17.34
C LEU A 139 -16.76 5.81 -17.88
N VAL A 140 -15.92 6.11 -18.87
CA VAL A 140 -15.88 7.45 -19.44
C VAL A 140 -17.10 7.41 -20.34
N THR A 141 -18.26 7.61 -19.75
CA THR A 141 -19.48 7.89 -20.49
C THR A 141 -19.18 9.16 -21.24
N GLY A 142 -18.78 9.02 -22.52
CA GLY A 142 -18.53 10.15 -23.39
C GLY A 142 -19.69 11.13 -23.23
N ASP A 143 -19.36 12.33 -22.74
CA ASP A 143 -20.33 13.38 -22.50
C ASP A 143 -20.85 13.84 -23.85
N ARG A 144 -22.11 14.28 -23.90
CA ARG A 144 -22.63 15.03 -25.06
C ARG A 144 -22.64 16.50 -24.66
N PRO A 145 -21.56 17.25 -24.95
CA PRO A 145 -21.50 18.66 -24.60
C PRO A 145 -22.64 19.40 -25.32
N LYS A 146 -23.23 20.35 -24.60
CA LYS A 146 -24.28 21.23 -25.14
C LYS A 146 -23.70 22.50 -25.78
N ASN A 147 -22.41 22.74 -25.59
CA ASN A 147 -21.75 23.93 -26.07
C ASN A 147 -21.64 23.94 -27.60
N THR A 148 -21.85 25.10 -28.20
CA THR A 148 -21.79 25.33 -29.64
C THR A 148 -20.76 26.42 -29.96
N PHE A 149 -20.50 26.68 -31.25
CA PHE A 149 -19.59 27.76 -31.66
C PHE A 149 -20.10 29.16 -31.28
N GLU A 150 -21.40 29.29 -30.99
CA GLU A 150 -22.01 30.49 -30.43
C GLU A 150 -21.54 30.79 -29.00
N ASP A 151 -21.19 29.76 -28.22
CA ASP A 151 -20.69 29.91 -26.85
C ASP A 151 -19.20 30.29 -26.79
N VAL A 152 -18.49 30.25 -27.92
CA VAL A 152 -17.07 30.58 -28.01
C VAL A 152 -16.94 31.98 -28.59
N ALA A 153 -16.34 32.92 -27.86
CA ALA A 153 -16.08 34.27 -28.39
C ALA A 153 -14.74 34.33 -29.13
N GLY A 154 -14.73 34.93 -30.33
CA GLY A 154 -13.52 35.10 -31.15
C GLY A 154 -12.98 33.81 -31.75
N CYS A 155 -11.68 33.79 -32.06
CA CYS A 155 -10.98 32.68 -32.71
C CYS A 155 -11.60 32.26 -34.05
N ASP A 156 -12.05 33.23 -34.86
CA ASP A 156 -12.81 33.00 -36.09
C ASP A 156 -12.05 32.13 -37.10
N GLU A 157 -10.74 32.32 -37.20
CA GLU A 157 -9.84 31.50 -38.04
C GLU A 157 -9.84 30.03 -37.59
N ALA A 158 -9.68 29.78 -36.29
CA ALA A 158 -9.68 28.42 -35.74
C ALA A 158 -11.06 27.76 -35.82
N LYS A 159 -12.15 28.53 -35.68
CA LYS A 159 -13.52 28.03 -35.89
C LYS A 159 -13.70 27.59 -37.33
N GLN A 160 -13.27 28.40 -38.30
CA GLN A 160 -13.37 28.09 -39.72
C GLN A 160 -12.61 26.80 -40.08
N GLU A 161 -11.39 26.60 -39.57
CA GLU A 161 -10.65 25.34 -39.78
C GLU A 161 -11.36 24.13 -39.13
N LEU A 162 -12.00 24.34 -37.97
CA LEU A 162 -12.73 23.29 -37.27
C LEU A 162 -14.11 22.99 -37.88
N GLU A 163 -14.66 23.85 -38.75
CA GLU A 163 -15.90 23.56 -39.49
C GLU A 163 -15.73 22.33 -40.39
N GLU A 164 -14.57 22.14 -41.01
CA GLU A 164 -14.28 20.96 -41.82
C GLU A 164 -14.34 19.66 -40.98
N VAL A 165 -13.84 19.73 -39.75
CA VAL A 165 -13.87 18.62 -38.79
C VAL A 165 -15.32 18.29 -38.39
N ILE A 166 -16.15 19.31 -38.18
CA ILE A 166 -17.59 19.15 -37.87
C ILE A 166 -18.32 18.54 -39.06
N GLU A 167 -18.09 19.05 -40.27
CA GLU A 167 -18.71 18.54 -41.49
C GLU A 167 -18.36 17.06 -41.71
N PHE A 168 -17.10 16.68 -41.47
CA PHE A 168 -16.69 15.29 -41.54
C PHE A 168 -17.40 14.39 -40.52
N LEU A 169 -17.55 14.84 -39.27
CA LEU A 169 -18.25 14.06 -38.23
C LEU A 169 -19.75 13.91 -38.54
N LYS A 170 -20.36 14.89 -39.22
CA LYS A 170 -21.77 14.86 -39.65
C LYS A 170 -21.97 14.01 -40.91
N GLU A 171 -21.08 14.13 -41.90
CA GLU A 171 -21.22 13.53 -43.23
C GLU A 171 -19.94 12.76 -43.69
N PRO A 172 -19.50 11.72 -42.96
CA PRO A 172 -18.24 11.03 -43.26
C PRO A 172 -18.22 10.37 -44.65
N ALA A 173 -19.39 9.96 -45.15
CA ALA A 173 -19.54 9.34 -46.47
C ALA A 173 -19.23 10.31 -47.64
N LYS A 174 -19.41 11.62 -47.45
CA LYS A 174 -19.10 12.64 -48.47
C LYS A 174 -17.60 12.69 -48.73
N PHE A 175 -16.80 12.67 -47.67
CA PHE A 175 -15.34 12.71 -47.73
C PHE A 175 -14.73 11.43 -48.30
N GLN A 176 -15.28 10.26 -47.95
CA GLN A 176 -14.83 8.98 -48.51
C GLN A 176 -15.06 8.88 -50.02
N LYS A 177 -16.21 9.38 -50.52
CA LYS A 177 -16.52 9.38 -51.96
C LYS A 177 -15.59 10.27 -52.78
N LEU A 178 -15.09 11.36 -52.18
CA LEU A 178 -14.15 12.28 -52.80
C LEU A 178 -12.70 11.78 -52.74
N GLY A 179 -12.43 10.63 -52.10
CA GLY A 179 -11.08 10.11 -51.90
C GLY A 179 -10.24 10.94 -50.93
N GLY A 180 -10.88 11.81 -50.14
CA GLY A 180 -10.21 12.67 -49.18
C GLY A 180 -9.60 11.87 -48.03
N LYS A 181 -8.37 12.18 -47.66
CA LYS A 181 -7.73 11.60 -46.47
C LYS A 181 -8.28 12.30 -45.23
N ILE A 182 -8.79 11.50 -44.30
CA ILE A 182 -9.41 11.99 -43.08
C ILE A 182 -8.30 12.54 -42.15
N PRO A 183 -8.43 13.77 -41.62
CA PRO A 183 -7.51 14.26 -40.59
C PRO A 183 -7.61 13.37 -39.35
N LYS A 184 -6.49 12.76 -38.96
CA LYS A 184 -6.43 11.85 -37.80
C LYS A 184 -6.53 12.59 -36.47
N GLY A 185 -6.17 13.87 -36.46
CA GLY A 185 -6.30 14.71 -35.29
C GLY A 185 -6.00 16.18 -35.56
N VAL A 186 -6.26 16.99 -34.54
CA VAL A 186 -6.06 18.45 -34.53
C VAL A 186 -5.26 18.80 -33.28
N LEU A 187 -4.27 19.67 -33.40
CA LEU A 187 -3.51 20.20 -32.26
C LEU A 187 -3.85 21.68 -32.05
N LEU A 188 -4.51 21.99 -30.94
CA LEU A 188 -4.84 23.34 -30.52
C LEU A 188 -3.67 23.92 -29.73
N ILE A 189 -3.08 25.00 -30.26
CA ILE A 189 -1.92 25.66 -29.68
C ILE A 189 -2.33 27.06 -29.21
N GLY A 190 -1.91 27.44 -28.01
CA GLY A 190 -2.03 28.82 -27.56
C GLY A 190 -1.75 28.98 -26.07
N PRO A 191 -1.65 30.23 -25.57
CA PRO A 191 -1.48 30.50 -24.14
C PRO A 191 -2.54 29.83 -23.25
N PRO A 192 -2.27 29.62 -21.96
CA PRO A 192 -3.28 29.14 -21.02
C PRO A 192 -4.45 30.13 -20.94
N GLY A 193 -5.67 29.60 -20.78
CA GLY A 193 -6.88 30.43 -20.64
C GLY A 193 -7.51 30.93 -21.94
N THR A 194 -7.00 30.56 -23.13
CA THR A 194 -7.58 30.96 -24.43
C THR A 194 -8.78 30.12 -24.90
N GLY A 195 -9.37 29.31 -24.02
CA GLY A 195 -10.58 28.55 -24.37
C GLY A 195 -10.37 27.32 -25.24
N LYS A 196 -9.15 26.76 -25.36
CA LYS A 196 -8.88 25.52 -26.15
C LYS A 196 -9.82 24.36 -25.79
N THR A 197 -10.00 24.08 -24.50
CA THR A 197 -10.92 23.04 -24.00
C THR A 197 -12.38 23.36 -24.33
N LEU A 198 -12.76 24.64 -24.31
CA LEU A 198 -14.12 25.08 -24.64
C LEU A 198 -14.38 24.93 -26.15
N LEU A 199 -13.42 25.31 -26.98
CA LEU A 199 -13.48 25.16 -28.43
C LEU A 199 -13.61 23.69 -28.84
N ALA A 200 -12.81 22.79 -28.25
CA ALA A 200 -12.94 21.34 -28.50
C ALA A 200 -14.30 20.77 -28.07
N ARG A 201 -14.86 21.23 -26.95
CA ARG A 201 -16.22 20.86 -26.51
C ARG A 201 -17.28 21.38 -27.46
N ALA A 202 -17.10 22.59 -28.00
CA ALA A 202 -18.01 23.21 -28.95
C ALA A 202 -18.05 22.44 -30.28
N VAL A 203 -16.90 21.96 -30.78
CA VAL A 203 -16.84 21.07 -31.97
C VAL A 203 -17.69 19.82 -31.77
N ALA A 204 -17.57 19.16 -30.61
CA ALA A 204 -18.36 17.97 -30.30
C ALA A 204 -19.87 18.27 -30.19
N GLY A 205 -20.24 19.42 -29.61
CA GLY A 205 -21.64 19.84 -29.49
C GLY A 205 -22.26 20.21 -30.84
N GLU A 206 -21.51 20.91 -31.70
CA GLU A 206 -21.91 21.23 -33.07
C GLU A 206 -22.13 19.95 -33.92
N ALA A 207 -21.22 19.00 -33.80
CA ALA A 207 -21.31 17.70 -34.47
C ALA A 207 -22.31 16.74 -33.81
N LYS A 208 -22.79 17.05 -32.59
CA LYS A 208 -23.66 16.20 -31.75
C LYS A 208 -23.09 14.80 -31.50
N VAL A 209 -21.77 14.70 -31.35
CA VAL A 209 -21.05 13.45 -31.12
C VAL A 209 -20.61 13.31 -29.67
N PRO A 210 -20.35 12.08 -29.17
CA PRO A 210 -19.76 11.87 -27.86
C PRO A 210 -18.36 12.51 -27.74
N PHE A 211 -18.10 13.13 -26.60
CA PHE A 211 -16.84 13.77 -26.24
C PHE A 211 -16.20 13.03 -25.06
N PHE A 212 -15.00 12.51 -25.29
CA PHE A 212 -14.17 11.87 -24.28
C PHE A 212 -13.01 12.80 -23.96
N SER A 213 -12.69 13.04 -22.69
CA SER A 213 -11.59 13.94 -22.31
C SER A 213 -10.64 13.29 -21.31
N MET A 214 -9.35 13.54 -21.46
CA MET A 214 -8.29 13.11 -20.55
C MET A 214 -7.22 14.21 -20.45
N SER A 215 -6.54 14.35 -19.30
CA SER A 215 -5.38 15.23 -19.20
C SER A 215 -4.12 14.44 -19.57
N GLY A 216 -3.17 15.11 -20.22
CA GLY A 216 -1.84 14.59 -20.50
C GLY A 216 -1.08 14.20 -19.24
N SER A 217 -1.39 14.83 -18.11
CA SER A 217 -0.83 14.47 -16.80
C SER A 217 -1.34 13.10 -16.28
N ASP A 218 -2.55 12.68 -16.65
CA ASP A 218 -3.12 11.37 -16.27
C ASP A 218 -2.32 10.18 -16.84
N PHE A 219 -1.41 10.47 -17.76
CA PHE A 219 -0.54 9.51 -18.38
C PHE A 219 0.77 9.27 -17.63
N VAL A 220 1.15 10.17 -16.71
CA VAL A 220 2.38 10.12 -15.93
C VAL A 220 2.02 9.69 -14.51
N GLU A 221 1.76 8.39 -14.33
CA GLU A 221 1.50 7.81 -13.02
C GLU A 221 2.76 7.17 -12.42
N MET A 222 2.81 7.12 -11.08
CA MET A 222 3.91 6.47 -10.33
C MET A 222 4.01 4.95 -10.58
N PHE A 223 2.97 4.34 -11.16
CA PHE A 223 2.89 2.92 -11.43
C PHE A 223 3.01 2.64 -12.94
N VAL A 224 4.02 1.87 -13.33
CA VAL A 224 4.30 1.48 -14.72
C VAL A 224 3.08 0.80 -15.34
N GLY A 225 2.74 1.18 -16.58
CA GLY A 225 1.69 0.55 -17.39
C GLY A 225 0.25 0.96 -17.10
N VAL A 226 -0.04 1.62 -15.96
CA VAL A 226 -1.42 2.04 -15.62
C VAL A 226 -1.91 3.15 -16.56
N GLY A 227 -1.04 4.11 -16.89
CA GLY A 227 -1.36 5.20 -17.83
C GLY A 227 -1.61 4.70 -19.26
N ALA A 228 -0.85 3.71 -19.72
CA ALA A 228 -1.01 3.12 -21.05
C ALA A 228 -2.34 2.35 -21.17
N SER A 229 -2.72 1.57 -20.15
CA SER A 229 -4.01 0.87 -20.13
C SER A 229 -5.19 1.84 -20.25
N ARG A 230 -5.14 3.00 -19.59
CA ARG A 230 -6.22 4.00 -19.67
C ARG A 230 -6.38 4.61 -21.05
N VAL A 231 -5.27 4.86 -21.77
CA VAL A 231 -5.31 5.31 -23.17
C VAL A 231 -6.05 4.27 -24.00
N ARG A 232 -5.63 3.01 -23.91
CA ARG A 232 -6.24 1.91 -24.68
C ARG A 232 -7.74 1.84 -24.41
N ASP A 233 -8.12 1.84 -23.14
CA ASP A 233 -9.53 1.78 -22.73
C ASP A 233 -10.32 2.99 -23.24
N LEU A 234 -9.75 4.19 -23.23
CA LEU A 234 -10.35 5.41 -23.76
C LEU A 234 -10.62 5.28 -25.26
N PHE A 235 -9.62 4.84 -26.03
CA PHE A 235 -9.74 4.65 -27.47
C PHE A 235 -10.73 3.54 -27.82
N VAL A 236 -10.75 2.43 -27.07
CA VAL A 236 -11.74 1.34 -27.25
C VAL A 236 -13.15 1.87 -27.01
N GLN A 237 -13.37 2.63 -25.94
CA GLN A 237 -14.69 3.22 -25.64
C GLN A 237 -15.13 4.24 -26.70
N ALA A 238 -14.21 5.06 -27.20
CA ALA A 238 -14.49 6.03 -28.26
C ALA A 238 -14.87 5.36 -29.58
N LYS A 239 -14.17 4.28 -29.95
CA LYS A 239 -14.46 3.48 -31.15
C LYS A 239 -15.85 2.85 -31.11
N VAL A 240 -16.24 2.29 -29.96
CA VAL A 240 -17.60 1.72 -29.77
C VAL A 240 -18.69 2.78 -29.96
N LYS A 241 -18.39 4.05 -29.68
CA LYS A 241 -19.33 5.17 -29.82
C LYS A 241 -19.03 6.08 -31.03
N SER A 242 -18.38 5.55 -32.06
CA SER A 242 -18.10 6.31 -33.28
C SER A 242 -19.38 6.75 -34.01
N PRO A 243 -19.43 7.95 -34.62
CA PRO A 243 -18.38 8.98 -34.63
C PRO A 243 -18.23 9.67 -33.27
N SER A 244 -16.99 9.93 -32.84
CA SER A 244 -16.70 10.55 -31.53
C SER A 244 -15.39 11.36 -31.52
N ILE A 245 -15.24 12.21 -30.50
CA ILE A 245 -14.05 13.03 -30.28
C ILE A 245 -13.34 12.61 -28.99
N ILE A 246 -12.02 12.43 -29.08
CA ILE A 246 -11.13 12.28 -27.92
C ILE A 246 -10.36 13.59 -27.76
N PHE A 247 -10.50 14.24 -26.61
CA PHE A 247 -9.75 15.43 -26.24
C PHE A 247 -8.65 15.11 -25.24
N ILE A 248 -7.42 15.51 -25.55
CA ILE A 248 -6.24 15.37 -24.69
C ILE A 248 -5.74 16.77 -24.34
N ASP A 249 -5.98 17.22 -23.12
CA ASP A 249 -5.41 18.48 -22.64
C ASP A 249 -3.95 18.30 -22.21
N GLU A 250 -3.15 19.36 -22.18
CA GLU A 250 -1.75 19.32 -21.71
C GLU A 250 -0.91 18.17 -22.31
N ILE A 251 -1.00 17.95 -23.63
CA ILE A 251 -0.26 16.87 -24.30
C ILE A 251 1.27 16.99 -24.14
N ASP A 252 1.77 18.18 -23.80
CA ASP A 252 3.18 18.42 -23.45
C ASP A 252 3.67 17.67 -22.21
N ALA A 253 2.77 17.19 -21.36
CA ALA A 253 3.14 16.30 -20.25
C ALA A 253 3.67 14.93 -20.71
N VAL A 254 3.26 14.47 -21.92
CA VAL A 254 3.69 13.19 -22.49
C VAL A 254 4.56 13.31 -23.73
N GLY A 255 4.43 14.39 -24.49
CA GLY A 255 5.16 14.58 -25.75
C GLY A 255 6.54 15.22 -25.60
N ARG A 256 7.02 15.45 -24.37
CA ARG A 256 8.32 16.10 -24.15
C ARG A 256 9.46 15.17 -24.58
N GLN A 257 10.23 15.56 -25.61
CA GLN A 257 11.53 14.92 -25.92
C GLN A 257 12.38 14.91 -24.65
N ARG A 258 12.68 13.70 -24.14
CA ARG A 258 13.58 13.55 -22.99
C ARG A 258 15.00 13.86 -23.48
N GLY A 259 15.51 15.02 -23.07
CA GLY A 259 16.89 15.39 -23.32
C GLY A 259 17.84 14.35 -22.72
N THR A 260 18.89 14.02 -23.46
CA THR A 260 20.02 13.18 -23.07
C THR A 260 20.69 13.71 -21.80
N GLY A 261 20.12 13.41 -20.64
CA GLY A 261 20.70 13.71 -19.33
C GLY A 261 21.62 12.57 -18.93
N LEU A 262 22.93 12.83 -18.84
CA LEU A 262 23.89 11.96 -18.16
C LEU A 262 23.45 11.76 -16.71
N GLY A 263 22.75 10.67 -16.42
CA GLY A 263 22.31 10.33 -15.08
C GLY A 263 21.60 8.98 -15.11
N GLY A 264 22.36 7.91 -14.89
CA GLY A 264 21.87 6.54 -14.90
C GLY A 264 20.79 6.30 -13.86
N GLY A 265 19.54 6.37 -14.30
CA GLY A 265 18.37 5.75 -13.71
C GLY A 265 17.69 4.98 -14.83
N GLN A 266 17.44 3.70 -14.61
CA GLN A 266 16.84 2.80 -15.58
C GLN A 266 15.38 3.24 -15.79
N ASP A 267 15.15 4.02 -16.85
CA ASP A 267 13.90 4.73 -17.12
C ASP A 267 12.84 3.77 -17.68
N GLU A 268 12.06 3.15 -16.79
CA GLU A 268 10.83 2.40 -17.14
C GLU A 268 9.83 3.23 -17.97
N GLY A 269 10.00 4.56 -17.99
CA GLY A 269 9.26 5.49 -18.85
C GLY A 269 9.56 5.36 -20.34
N GLU A 270 10.80 5.04 -20.75
CA GLU A 270 11.17 4.92 -22.17
C GLU A 270 10.52 3.69 -22.82
N GLN A 271 10.49 2.55 -22.13
CA GLN A 271 9.79 1.35 -22.63
C GLN A 271 8.26 1.50 -22.68
N THR A 272 7.68 2.45 -21.92
CA THR A 272 6.23 2.69 -21.90
C THR A 272 5.79 3.66 -23.00
N LEU A 273 6.66 4.56 -23.48
CA LEU A 273 6.37 5.57 -24.50
C LEU A 273 6.43 5.02 -25.92
N ASP A 274 7.44 4.23 -26.26
CA ASP A 274 7.54 3.65 -27.61
C ASP A 274 6.43 2.63 -27.88
N ALA A 275 6.03 1.87 -26.85
CA ALA A 275 4.86 0.99 -26.91
C ALA A 275 3.53 1.78 -27.07
N ARG A 276 3.49 3.05 -26.65
CA ARG A 276 2.33 3.95 -26.78
C ARG A 276 2.18 4.51 -28.19
N LEU A 277 3.30 4.86 -28.84
CA LEU A 277 3.34 5.33 -30.23
C LEU A 277 3.02 4.19 -31.21
N VAL A 278 3.50 2.97 -30.94
CA VAL A 278 3.19 1.78 -31.75
C VAL A 278 1.69 1.42 -31.70
N GLU A 279 1.00 1.67 -30.59
CA GLU A 279 -0.46 1.54 -30.55
C GLU A 279 -1.16 2.70 -31.23
N MET A 280 -0.70 3.95 -31.05
CA MET A 280 -1.23 5.11 -31.77
C MET A 280 -1.15 4.97 -33.30
N ASP A 281 -0.06 4.39 -33.81
CA ASP A 281 0.17 4.13 -35.23
C ASP A 281 -0.51 2.83 -35.72
N GLY A 282 -0.80 1.90 -34.82
CA GLY A 282 -1.55 0.66 -35.09
C GLY A 282 -3.08 0.83 -35.13
N PHE A 283 -3.61 2.01 -34.81
CA PHE A 283 -5.05 2.26 -34.86
C PHE A 283 -5.53 2.45 -36.30
N ALA A 284 -6.09 1.38 -36.85
CA ALA A 284 -6.74 1.30 -38.15
C ALA A 284 -7.31 2.63 -38.65
N ASP A 285 -6.82 3.04 -39.83
CA ASP A 285 -7.39 4.11 -40.63
C ASP A 285 -8.90 3.87 -40.76
N ASN A 286 -9.72 4.91 -40.55
CA ASN A 286 -11.12 4.98 -40.99
C ASN A 286 -12.24 4.56 -40.00
N GLN A 287 -12.08 4.74 -38.68
CA GLN A 287 -13.16 4.45 -37.71
C GLN A 287 -13.93 5.68 -37.18
N GLY A 288 -13.83 6.86 -37.79
CA GLY A 288 -14.65 8.03 -37.41
C GLY A 288 -14.37 8.60 -36.00
N VAL A 289 -13.19 8.32 -35.45
CA VAL A 289 -12.73 8.89 -34.17
C VAL A 289 -11.69 9.96 -34.48
N ILE A 290 -11.87 11.16 -33.93
CA ILE A 290 -10.95 12.29 -34.10
C ILE A 290 -10.30 12.62 -32.77
N VAL A 291 -8.98 12.79 -32.79
CA VAL A 291 -8.21 13.21 -31.61
C VAL A 291 -7.96 14.71 -31.68
N ILE A 292 -8.42 15.46 -30.69
CA ILE A 292 -8.09 16.88 -30.51
C ILE A 292 -7.15 16.98 -29.31
N ALA A 293 -5.92 17.41 -29.54
CA ALA A 293 -4.95 17.66 -28.48
C ALA A 293 -4.82 19.16 -28.21
N ALA A 294 -4.50 19.55 -26.98
CA ALA A 294 -4.21 20.94 -26.62
C ALA A 294 -2.86 21.05 -25.90
N THR A 295 -2.10 22.10 -26.22
CA THR A 295 -0.87 22.43 -25.50
C THR A 295 -0.69 23.94 -25.33
N ASN A 296 0.00 24.32 -24.27
CA ASN A 296 0.51 25.67 -24.06
C ASN A 296 1.98 25.81 -24.51
N ARG A 297 2.64 24.70 -24.87
CA ARG A 297 4.07 24.62 -25.17
C ARG A 297 4.31 23.78 -26.43
N PRO A 298 4.08 24.34 -27.63
CA PRO A 298 4.25 23.58 -28.86
C PRO A 298 5.71 23.14 -29.10
N TYR A 299 6.68 23.96 -28.70
CA TYR A 299 8.11 23.73 -28.96
C TYR A 299 8.74 22.56 -28.18
N VAL A 300 8.03 21.98 -27.20
CA VAL A 300 8.57 20.84 -26.43
C VAL A 300 8.06 19.51 -26.94
N LEU A 301 7.12 19.50 -27.89
CA LEU A 301 6.54 18.30 -28.48
C LEU A 301 7.47 17.75 -29.56
N ASP A 302 7.63 16.43 -29.56
CA ASP A 302 8.22 15.65 -30.67
C ASP A 302 7.23 15.52 -31.86
#